data_AF-A0A9X6AC91-F1
#
_entry.id   AF-A0A9X6AC91-F1
#
_cell.length_a   1.000
_cell.length_b   1.000
_cell.length_c   1.000
_cell.angle_alpha   90.00
_cell.angle_beta   90.00
_cell.angle_gamma   90.00
#
_symmetry.space_group_name_H-M   'P 1'
#
loop_
_entity.id
_entity.type
_entity.pdbx_description
1 polymer ?
#
loop_
_entity_poly.entity_id
_entity_poly.type
_entity_poly.pdbx_seq_one_letter_code
_entity_poly.pdbx_strand_id
1 'polypeptide(L)'
;MTRTSRPTTEAILAVLPELAPHARDAVVLHPERAEPDCRNSSIGGPLLWPSDEPWPECSLPDENSPVGVPATAMVPVAQIFRRDAPGPWWPAGIDLLQILWCPNEHWDPPAQQADISPVLEVRWRRAADVISQLTTPPSPSRYDEDGYLPQACVITAEHVTDFPFREELPAE
;
A
#
# COMPACT_ATOMS: atom_id res chain seq x y z
N MET A 1 1.55 23.21 -0.19
CA MET A 1 0.56 22.75 -1.18
C MET A 1 -0.82 23.03 -0.63
N THR A 2 -1.66 23.78 -1.34
CA THR A 2 -3.03 24.05 -0.90
C THR A 2 -3.86 22.80 -1.19
N ARG A 3 -4.38 22.14 -0.15
CA ARG A 3 -5.26 20.98 -0.33
C ARG A 3 -6.54 21.47 -0.98
N THR A 4 -6.75 21.19 -2.26
CA THR A 4 -8.04 21.45 -2.91
C THR A 4 -9.09 20.58 -2.24
N SER A 5 -10.17 21.20 -1.76
CA SER A 5 -11.27 20.43 -1.20
C SER A 5 -11.93 19.62 -2.30
N ARG A 6 -12.11 18.32 -2.06
CA ARG A 6 -12.95 17.47 -2.91
C ARG A 6 -14.37 18.03 -2.95
N PRO A 7 -15.04 18.13 -4.11
CA PRO A 7 -16.47 18.41 -4.18
C PRO A 7 -17.27 17.36 -3.39
N THR A 8 -18.39 17.76 -2.79
CA THR A 8 -19.25 16.79 -2.10
C THR A 8 -19.95 15.88 -3.12
N THR A 9 -20.40 14.71 -2.66
CA THR A 9 -21.19 13.77 -3.47
C THR A 9 -22.42 14.46 -4.07
N GLU A 10 -23.11 15.31 -3.29
CA GLU A 10 -24.28 16.07 -3.74
C GLU A 10 -23.91 17.08 -4.83
N ALA A 11 -22.78 17.78 -4.69
CA ALA A 11 -22.31 18.72 -5.70
C ALA A 11 -21.96 18.03 -7.02
N ILE A 12 -21.39 16.82 -6.95
CA ILE A 12 -21.08 16.01 -8.15
C ILE A 12 -22.39 15.57 -8.82
N LEU A 13 -23.33 14.99 -8.07
CA LEU A 13 -24.59 14.47 -8.61
C LEU A 13 -25.54 15.57 -9.11
N ALA A 14 -25.43 16.80 -8.58
CA ALA A 14 -26.16 17.94 -9.11
C ALA A 14 -25.75 18.31 -10.54
N VAL A 15 -24.49 18.05 -10.91
CA VAL A 15 -23.95 18.32 -12.26
C VAL A 15 -24.03 17.06 -13.14
N LEU A 16 -23.83 15.88 -12.57
CA LEU A 16 -23.76 14.59 -13.28
C LEU A 16 -24.67 13.55 -12.58
N PRO A 17 -26.01 13.67 -12.71
CA PRO A 17 -26.95 12.77 -12.03
C PRO A 17 -26.82 11.31 -12.50
N GLU A 18 -26.37 11.10 -13.74
CA GLU A 18 -26.12 9.80 -14.36
C GLU A 18 -25.13 8.93 -13.57
N LEU A 19 -24.29 9.55 -12.72
CA LEU A 19 -23.30 8.84 -11.89
C LEU A 19 -23.90 8.19 -10.64
N ALA A 20 -25.12 8.52 -10.25
CA ALA A 20 -25.78 7.97 -9.06
C ALA A 20 -25.72 6.42 -8.97
N PRO A 21 -26.06 5.64 -10.02
CA PRO A 21 -25.96 4.17 -9.99
C PRO A 21 -24.52 3.64 -9.94
N HIS A 22 -23.53 4.50 -10.14
CA HIS A 22 -22.11 4.14 -10.19
C HIS A 22 -21.33 4.57 -8.93
N ALA A 23 -22.03 5.07 -7.91
CA ALA A 23 -21.44 5.40 -6.61
C ALA A 23 -20.76 4.16 -5.99
N ARG A 24 -19.53 4.33 -5.50
CA ARG A 24 -18.74 3.30 -4.82
C ARG A 24 -18.30 3.79 -3.44
N ASP A 25 -18.26 2.90 -2.46
CA ASP A 25 -17.59 3.20 -1.19
C ASP A 25 -16.08 3.26 -1.42
N ALA A 26 -15.43 4.28 -0.86
CA ALA A 26 -14.00 4.43 -0.91
C ALA A 26 -13.48 5.09 0.38
N VAL A 27 -12.17 5.02 0.56
CA VAL A 27 -11.48 5.65 1.69
C VAL A 27 -10.28 6.43 1.17
N VAL A 28 -10.22 7.71 1.53
CA VAL A 28 -9.03 8.53 1.35
C VAL A 28 -8.16 8.38 2.59
N LEU A 29 -6.91 7.96 2.40
CA LEU A 29 -5.94 7.82 3.48
C LEU A 29 -5.09 9.09 3.55
N HIS A 30 -5.08 9.73 4.71
CA HIS A 30 -4.28 10.92 5.00
C HIS A 30 -3.08 10.52 5.86
N PRO A 31 -1.89 10.31 5.26
CA PRO A 31 -0.69 9.98 6.00
C PRO A 31 -0.10 11.23 6.68
N GLU A 32 0.27 11.10 7.95
CA GLU A 32 0.97 12.12 8.73
C GLU A 32 2.20 11.52 9.41
N ARG A 33 3.34 12.20 9.32
CA ARG A 33 4.61 11.71 9.91
C ARG A 33 4.46 11.47 11.41
N ALA A 34 4.75 10.25 11.84
CA ALA A 34 4.65 9.83 13.23
C ALA A 34 5.31 8.45 13.43
N GLU A 35 5.28 7.94 14.66
CA GLU A 35 5.77 6.62 15.03
C GLU A 35 4.58 5.67 15.34
N PRO A 36 3.98 5.03 14.32
CA PRO A 36 2.87 4.10 14.52
C PRO A 36 3.34 2.77 15.14
N ASP A 37 2.44 2.12 15.88
CA ASP A 37 2.61 0.72 16.32
C ASP A 37 2.23 -0.25 15.19
N CYS A 38 2.74 -1.47 15.25
CA CYS A 38 2.41 -2.55 14.31
C CYS A 38 0.93 -2.91 14.24
N ARG A 39 0.11 -2.52 15.22
CA ARG A 39 -1.34 -2.71 15.22
C ARG A 39 -2.09 -1.54 14.63
N ASN A 40 -1.41 -0.47 14.19
CA ASN A 40 -2.01 0.63 13.46
C ASN A 40 -1.97 0.39 11.94
N SER A 41 -2.91 1.00 11.22
CA SER A 41 -2.70 1.25 9.80
C SER A 41 -1.66 2.35 9.64
N SER A 42 -0.68 2.16 8.76
CA SER A 42 0.47 3.04 8.63
C SER A 42 1.11 2.96 7.24
N ILE A 43 1.81 4.03 6.85
CA ILE A 43 2.78 4.03 5.76
C ILE A 43 4.18 3.98 6.38
N GLY A 44 5.09 3.17 5.84
CA GLY A 44 6.49 3.09 6.31
C GLY A 44 6.71 2.66 7.76
N GLY A 45 5.64 2.29 8.47
CA GLY A 45 5.67 1.88 9.86
C GLY A 45 6.00 0.39 10.06
N PRO A 46 6.16 -0.06 11.31
CA PRO A 46 6.36 -1.46 11.62
C PRO A 46 5.16 -2.31 11.16
N LEU A 47 5.44 -3.51 10.66
CA LEU A 47 4.40 -4.47 10.29
C LEU A 47 4.06 -5.39 11.46
N LEU A 48 2.80 -5.82 11.54
CA LEU A 48 2.39 -7.02 12.28
C LEU A 48 2.82 -8.26 11.49
N TRP A 49 4.13 -8.49 11.42
CA TRP A 49 4.74 -9.61 10.72
C TRP A 49 4.98 -10.78 11.68
N PRO A 50 4.61 -12.03 11.34
CA PRO A 50 4.86 -13.19 12.18
C PRO A 50 6.36 -13.46 12.37
N SER A 51 6.78 -13.79 13.59
CA SER A 51 8.19 -14.11 13.88
C SER A 51 8.69 -15.39 13.20
N ASP A 52 7.78 -16.28 12.80
CA ASP A 52 8.05 -17.57 12.16
C ASP A 52 7.91 -17.53 10.63
N GLU A 53 7.53 -16.38 10.05
CA GLU A 53 7.46 -16.17 8.62
C GLU A 53 8.74 -15.45 8.13
N PRO A 54 9.46 -15.98 7.12
CA PRO A 54 10.65 -15.33 6.60
C PRO A 54 10.31 -13.95 6.04
N TRP A 55 11.17 -12.97 6.32
CA TRP A 55 11.01 -11.62 5.77
C TRP A 55 11.21 -11.63 4.24
N PRO A 56 10.41 -10.88 3.46
CA PRO A 56 10.59 -10.84 2.01
C PRO A 56 11.90 -10.19 1.59
N GLU A 57 12.59 -10.82 0.64
CA GLU A 57 13.85 -10.33 0.08
C GLU A 57 13.76 -10.22 -1.45
N CYS A 58 14.40 -9.21 -2.02
CA CYS A 58 14.52 -9.02 -3.46
C CYS A 58 15.91 -9.46 -3.95
N SER A 59 15.93 -10.48 -4.81
CA SER A 59 17.14 -10.98 -5.49
C SER A 59 17.24 -10.55 -6.96
N LEU A 60 16.31 -9.72 -7.45
CA LEU A 60 16.33 -9.26 -8.83
C LEU A 60 17.45 -8.22 -9.04
N PRO A 61 18.10 -8.21 -10.21
CA PRO A 61 19.01 -7.13 -10.59
C PRO A 61 18.27 -5.79 -10.58
N ASP A 62 18.94 -4.74 -10.14
CA ASP A 62 18.43 -3.37 -10.07
C ASP A 62 19.34 -2.43 -10.88
N GLU A 63 18.90 -1.18 -11.11
CA GLU A 63 19.65 -0.21 -11.93
C GLU A 63 21.11 -0.03 -11.45
N ASN A 64 21.31 -0.10 -10.14
CA ASN A 64 22.60 0.15 -9.50
C ASN A 64 23.45 -1.12 -9.34
N SER A 65 22.88 -2.32 -9.52
CA SER A 65 23.55 -3.59 -9.24
C SER A 65 23.21 -4.71 -10.24
N PRO A 66 24.23 -5.28 -10.93
CA PRO A 66 24.02 -6.36 -11.89
C PRO A 66 23.71 -7.73 -11.23
N VAL A 67 23.41 -8.72 -12.06
CA VAL A 67 23.15 -10.12 -11.66
C VAL A 67 24.26 -10.67 -10.74
N GLY A 68 23.86 -11.35 -9.67
CA GLY A 68 24.79 -12.04 -8.75
C GLY A 68 25.07 -11.28 -7.44
N VAL A 69 24.43 -10.14 -7.22
CA VAL A 69 24.44 -9.46 -5.91
C VAL A 69 23.55 -10.20 -4.89
N PRO A 70 23.91 -10.21 -3.59
CA PRO A 70 23.07 -10.78 -2.55
C PRO A 70 21.70 -10.12 -2.49
N ALA A 71 20.67 -10.88 -2.10
CA ALA A 71 19.31 -10.37 -1.90
C ALA A 71 19.27 -9.27 -0.81
N THR A 72 18.29 -8.37 -0.90
CA THR A 72 18.10 -7.26 0.03
C THR A 72 16.74 -7.38 0.67
N ALA A 73 16.64 -7.11 1.96
CA ALA A 73 15.37 -7.07 2.64
C ALA A 73 14.45 -6.02 1.99
N MET A 74 13.20 -6.39 1.73
CA MET A 74 12.19 -5.44 1.29
C MET A 74 11.79 -4.52 2.45
N VAL A 75 11.44 -3.28 2.15
CA VAL A 75 11.02 -2.30 3.15
C VAL A 75 9.49 -2.22 3.23
N PRO A 76 8.92 -1.97 4.41
CA PRO A 76 7.47 -1.85 4.56
C PRO A 76 6.97 -0.56 3.92
N VAL A 77 5.99 -0.67 3.02
CA VAL A 77 5.35 0.47 2.34
C VAL A 77 4.09 0.85 3.07
N ALA A 78 3.19 -0.11 3.24
CA ALA A 78 1.89 0.12 3.84
C ALA A 78 1.43 -1.10 4.63
N GLN A 79 0.75 -0.83 5.73
CA GLN A 79 -0.06 -1.80 6.43
C GLN A 79 -1.43 -1.20 6.64
N ILE A 80 -2.48 -1.87 6.20
CA ILE A 80 -3.85 -1.38 6.30
C ILE A 80 -4.70 -2.45 6.96
N PHE A 81 -5.39 -2.08 8.03
CA PHE A 81 -6.40 -2.91 8.66
C PHE A 81 -7.77 -2.62 8.05
N ARG A 82 -8.59 -3.66 7.91
CA ARG A 82 -9.96 -3.55 7.36
C ARG A 82 -10.84 -2.56 8.11
N ARG A 83 -10.64 -2.38 9.41
CA ARG A 83 -11.38 -1.39 10.21
C ARG A 83 -11.12 0.07 9.79
N ASP A 84 -9.95 0.33 9.20
CA ASP A 84 -9.53 1.67 8.76
C ASP A 84 -9.80 1.88 7.26
N ALA A 85 -10.05 0.80 6.49
CA ALA A 85 -10.43 0.88 5.08
C ALA A 85 -11.46 -0.21 4.70
N PRO A 86 -12.69 -0.17 5.24
CA PRO A 86 -13.69 -1.19 4.96
C PRO A 86 -14.22 -1.07 3.53
N GLY A 87 -14.53 -2.22 2.93
CA GLY A 87 -15.14 -2.28 1.60
C GLY A 87 -15.24 -3.71 1.07
N PRO A 88 -15.78 -3.87 -0.15
CA PRO A 88 -15.97 -5.18 -0.78
C PRO A 88 -14.68 -5.80 -1.36
N TRP A 89 -13.55 -5.08 -1.34
CA TRP A 89 -12.26 -5.51 -1.91
C TRP A 89 -11.45 -6.45 -1.01
N TRP A 90 -11.93 -6.75 0.20
CA TRP A 90 -11.22 -7.64 1.13
C TRP A 90 -11.48 -9.11 0.78
N PRO A 91 -10.43 -9.96 0.69
CA PRO A 91 -10.61 -11.40 0.61
C PRO A 91 -11.38 -11.93 1.84
N ALA A 92 -12.10 -13.05 1.66
CA ALA A 92 -12.92 -13.62 2.73
C ALA A 92 -12.07 -13.98 3.97
N GLY A 93 -12.48 -13.47 5.14
CA GLY A 93 -11.82 -13.76 6.42
C GLY A 93 -10.47 -13.09 6.65
N ILE A 94 -10.06 -12.18 5.76
CA ILE A 94 -8.86 -11.35 5.85
C ILE A 94 -9.22 -9.95 6.36
N ASP A 95 -8.39 -9.42 7.25
CA ASP A 95 -8.57 -8.11 7.88
C ASP A 95 -7.30 -7.25 7.92
N LEU A 96 -6.21 -7.73 7.30
CA LEU A 96 -4.92 -7.04 7.23
C LEU A 96 -4.28 -7.20 5.85
N LEU A 97 -3.96 -6.06 5.23
CA LEU A 97 -3.18 -5.94 4.00
C LEU A 97 -1.81 -5.36 4.36
N GLN A 98 -0.75 -5.98 3.85
CA GLN A 98 0.62 -5.50 3.98
C GLN A 98 1.25 -5.41 2.60
N ILE A 99 1.94 -4.31 2.33
CA ILE A 99 2.66 -4.04 1.09
C ILE A 99 4.10 -3.75 1.48
N LEU A 100 5.02 -4.48 0.87
CA LEU A 100 6.45 -4.25 0.94
C LEU A 100 6.96 -4.03 -0.47
N TRP A 101 8.14 -3.43 -0.59
CA TRP A 101 8.81 -3.34 -1.88
C TRP A 101 10.33 -3.43 -1.76
N CYS A 102 11.00 -3.73 -2.87
CA CYS A 102 12.43 -3.51 -2.99
C CYS A 102 12.73 -2.00 -2.87
N PRO A 103 13.70 -1.55 -2.08
CA PRO A 103 14.06 -0.14 -1.98
C PRO A 103 14.94 0.35 -3.15
N ASN A 104 14.94 -0.35 -4.29
CA ASN A 104 15.72 -0.05 -5.48
C ASN A 104 14.82 -0.05 -6.71
N GLU A 105 15.21 0.72 -7.73
CA GLU A 105 14.54 0.76 -9.02
C GLU A 105 14.92 -0.45 -9.88
N HIS A 106 13.93 -1.04 -10.53
CA HIS A 106 14.12 -2.15 -11.46
C HIS A 106 13.63 -1.80 -12.85
N TRP A 107 14.43 -2.16 -13.86
CA TRP A 107 14.02 -2.19 -15.25
C TRP A 107 13.41 -3.55 -15.59
N ASP A 108 12.29 -3.57 -16.31
CA ASP A 108 11.50 -4.77 -16.62
C ASP A 108 11.16 -5.63 -15.37
N PRO A 109 10.53 -5.04 -14.32
CA PRO A 109 10.10 -5.80 -13.15
C PRO A 109 9.03 -6.85 -13.52
N PRO A 110 8.66 -7.75 -12.58
CA PRO A 110 7.65 -8.78 -12.84
C PRO A 110 6.37 -8.24 -13.48
N ALA A 111 5.76 -9.05 -14.34
CA ALA A 111 4.56 -8.67 -15.10
C ALA A 111 3.46 -8.06 -14.21
N GLN A 112 2.72 -7.10 -14.77
CA GLN A 112 1.72 -6.26 -14.09
C GLN A 112 2.28 -5.12 -13.22
N GLN A 113 3.59 -4.88 -13.25
CA GLN A 113 4.22 -3.65 -12.76
C GLN A 113 4.59 -2.73 -13.93
N ALA A 114 4.87 -1.46 -13.63
CA ALA A 114 5.35 -0.51 -14.63
C ALA A 114 6.77 -0.88 -15.07
N ASP A 115 7.13 -0.56 -16.33
CA ASP A 115 8.44 -0.90 -16.94
C ASP A 115 9.65 -0.47 -16.10
N ILE A 116 9.47 0.57 -15.28
CA ILE A 116 10.43 1.07 -14.30
C ILE A 116 9.70 1.23 -12.97
N SER A 117 9.99 0.37 -11.99
CA SER A 117 9.37 0.42 -10.66
C SER A 117 10.10 -0.45 -9.63
N PRO A 118 9.85 -0.27 -8.33
CA PRO A 118 10.32 -1.21 -7.31
C PRO A 118 9.50 -2.51 -7.37
N VAL A 119 10.17 -3.63 -7.10
CA VAL A 119 9.49 -4.94 -7.03
C VAL A 119 8.61 -5.00 -5.79
N LEU A 120 7.30 -5.18 -5.99
CA LEU A 120 6.31 -5.26 -4.92
C LEU A 120 6.16 -6.68 -4.34
N GLU A 121 5.86 -6.74 -3.05
CA GLU A 121 5.36 -7.92 -2.35
C GLU A 121 4.08 -7.54 -1.59
N VAL A 122 3.02 -8.34 -1.77
CA VAL A 122 1.69 -8.06 -1.20
C VAL A 122 1.23 -9.26 -0.39
N ARG A 123 0.97 -9.04 0.90
CA ARG A 123 0.50 -10.06 1.83
C ARG A 123 -0.89 -9.72 2.37
N TRP A 124 -1.80 -10.68 2.21
CA TRP A 124 -3.13 -10.66 2.80
C TRP A 124 -3.15 -11.63 3.97
N ARG A 125 -3.50 -11.16 5.18
CA ARG A 125 -3.52 -12.02 6.37
C ARG A 125 -4.69 -11.72 7.30
N ARG A 126 -4.95 -12.67 8.19
CA ARG A 126 -5.77 -12.41 9.38
C ARG A 126 -4.85 -11.94 10.50
N ALA A 127 -5.07 -10.75 11.03
CA ALA A 127 -4.26 -10.18 12.10
C ALA A 127 -4.26 -11.06 13.36
N ALA A 128 -5.38 -11.71 13.65
CA ALA A 128 -5.52 -12.61 14.79
C ALA A 128 -4.67 -13.89 14.69
N ASP A 129 -4.25 -14.29 13.49
CA ASP A 129 -3.39 -15.47 13.30
C ASP A 129 -1.91 -15.16 13.64
N VAL A 130 -1.54 -13.87 13.77
CA VAL A 130 -0.19 -13.45 14.17
C VAL A 130 -0.07 -13.49 15.69
N ILE A 131 0.37 -14.63 16.22
CA ILE A 131 0.49 -14.86 17.67
C ILE A 131 1.77 -14.23 18.24
N SER A 132 2.88 -14.28 17.50
CA SER A 132 4.14 -13.65 17.86
C SER A 132 4.65 -12.79 16.71
N GLN A 133 5.05 -11.57 17.05
CA GLN A 133 5.49 -10.57 16.07
C GLN A 133 7.01 -10.55 15.97
N LEU A 134 7.53 -10.42 14.74
CA LEU A 134 8.91 -10.03 14.49
C LEU A 134 9.13 -8.57 14.92
N THR A 135 9.91 -8.34 15.97
CA THR A 135 10.16 -7.00 16.54
C THR A 135 11.37 -6.28 15.94
N THR A 136 12.22 -7.01 15.22
CA THR A 136 13.45 -6.47 14.61
C THR A 136 13.53 -6.97 13.17
N PRO A 137 12.83 -6.30 12.24
CA PRO A 137 12.93 -6.65 10.82
C PRO A 137 14.35 -6.40 10.31
N PRO A 138 14.84 -7.18 9.33
CA PRO A 138 16.14 -6.96 8.73
C PRO A 138 16.18 -5.63 7.99
N SER A 139 17.28 -4.90 8.11
CA SER A 139 17.53 -3.70 7.29
C SER A 139 17.94 -4.10 5.87
N PRO A 140 17.55 -3.32 4.84
CA PRO A 140 18.05 -3.55 3.49
C PRO A 140 19.58 -3.39 3.45
N SER A 141 20.26 -4.32 2.79
CA SER A 141 21.71 -4.29 2.58
C SER A 141 22.11 -3.35 1.44
N ARG A 142 21.18 -3.08 0.52
CA ARG A 142 21.29 -2.16 -0.60
C ARG A 142 19.98 -1.41 -0.82
N TYR A 143 20.07 -0.12 -1.06
CA TYR A 143 18.96 0.78 -1.37
C TYR A 143 19.51 2.01 -2.11
N ASP A 144 18.64 2.68 -2.88
CA ASP A 144 18.94 3.99 -3.48
C ASP A 144 18.68 5.11 -2.45
N GLU A 145 19.64 6.02 -2.27
CA GLU A 145 19.58 7.10 -1.27
C GLU A 145 18.45 8.10 -1.56
N ASP A 146 18.17 8.36 -2.84
CA ASP A 146 17.06 9.20 -3.28
C ASP A 146 15.79 8.38 -3.59
N GLY A 147 15.81 7.08 -3.29
CA GLY A 147 14.85 6.12 -3.79
C GLY A 147 13.69 5.76 -2.87
N TYR A 148 13.27 4.50 -2.96
CA TYR A 148 12.02 3.96 -2.44
C TYR A 148 12.06 3.62 -0.94
N LEU A 149 12.57 4.52 -0.08
CA LEU A 149 12.56 4.35 1.37
C LEU A 149 11.38 5.10 2.02
N PRO A 150 10.34 4.38 2.50
CA PRO A 150 9.20 5.03 3.13
C PRO A 150 9.55 5.62 4.50
N GLN A 151 8.96 6.77 4.81
CA GLN A 151 9.00 7.34 6.15
C GLN A 151 7.74 6.96 6.91
N ALA A 152 7.91 6.67 8.21
CA ALA A 152 6.81 6.25 9.06
C ALA A 152 5.75 7.36 9.20
N CYS A 153 4.50 6.98 8.94
CA CYS A 153 3.33 7.83 9.05
C CYS A 153 2.19 7.04 9.71
N VAL A 154 1.45 7.69 10.62
CA VAL A 154 0.11 7.25 10.97
C VAL A 154 -0.85 7.62 9.84
N ILE A 155 -1.97 6.90 9.75
CA ILE A 155 -2.99 7.16 8.73
C ILE A 155 -4.29 7.56 9.41
N THR A 156 -4.88 8.66 8.94
CA THR A 156 -6.29 8.98 9.19
C THR A 156 -7.12 8.58 7.97
N ALA A 157 -8.19 7.83 8.20
CA ALA A 157 -9.10 7.38 7.15
C ALA A 157 -10.30 8.32 7.02
N GLU A 158 -10.56 8.80 5.80
CA GLU A 158 -11.75 9.57 5.44
C GLU A 158 -12.63 8.75 4.49
N HIS A 159 -13.83 8.38 4.94
CA HIS A 159 -14.78 7.67 4.11
C HIS A 159 -15.43 8.61 3.11
N VAL A 160 -15.47 8.20 1.85
CA VAL A 160 -16.03 8.98 0.76
C VAL A 160 -16.84 8.09 -0.17
N THR A 161 -17.82 8.67 -0.85
CA THR A 161 -18.42 8.05 -2.05
C THR A 161 -17.58 8.43 -3.24
N ASP A 162 -16.96 7.46 -3.91
CA ASP A 162 -16.22 7.64 -5.14
C ASP A 162 -17.09 7.38 -6.37
N PHE A 163 -16.71 7.97 -7.50
CA PHE A 163 -17.36 7.75 -8.79
C PHE A 163 -16.31 7.32 -9.80
N PRO A 164 -16.63 6.36 -10.68
CA PRO A 164 -15.68 5.83 -11.66
C PRO A 164 -15.11 6.92 -12.56
N PHE A 165 -13.90 6.67 -13.05
CA PHE A 165 -13.39 7.42 -14.18
C PHE A 165 -14.20 7.09 -15.44
N ARG A 166 -14.19 7.97 -16.45
CA ARG A 166 -15.10 7.88 -17.61
C ARG A 166 -15.00 6.52 -18.33
N GLU A 167 -13.80 5.97 -18.41
CA GLU A 167 -13.46 4.73 -19.10
C GLU A 167 -13.96 3.48 -18.36
N GLU A 168 -14.36 3.61 -17.09
CA GLU A 168 -14.97 2.53 -16.31
C GLU A 168 -16.50 2.53 -16.40
N LEU A 169 -17.10 3.53 -17.04
CA LEU A 169 -18.53 3.56 -17.32
C LEU A 169 -18.87 2.66 -18.51
N PRO A 170 -20.08 2.11 -18.58
CA PRO A 170 -20.55 1.41 -19.77
C PRO A 170 -20.38 2.26 -21.03
N ALA A 171 -20.02 1.63 -22.15
CA ALA A 171 -20.02 2.30 -23.44
C ALA A 171 -21.45 2.79 -23.76
N GLU A 172 -21.54 4.00 -24.33
CA GLU A 172 -22.79 4.59 -24.83
C GLU A 172 -23.38 3.79 -25.99
#